data_AF-A0A6J4NV43-F1
#
_entry.id   AF-A0A6J4NV43-F1
#
_cell.length_a   1.000
_cell.length_b   1.000
_cell.length_c   1.000
_cell.angle_alpha   90.00
_cell.angle_beta   90.00
_cell.angle_gamma   90.00
#
_symmetry.space_group_name_H-M   'P 1'
#
loop_
_entity.id
_entity.type
_entity.pdbx_description
1 polymer ?
#
loop_
_entity_poly.entity_id
_entity_poly.type
_entity_poly.pdbx_seq_one_letter_code
_entity_poly.pdbx_strand_id
1 'polypeptide(L)'
;MREQHGGPSQPFETGVGAFKNEARNLNSTFSVRPLLGLVEWFRPGEHQRVESLLIDLEALGVTELRTGVSWADWHTLVGQEWYRWLLPRLAQSVNLLPCFHYTPPSLGIQPKTSAPPRHPKAYADFLDGMITEFGDYFEWVELWNEPNNLADWDWRLDPDWQIFCEMIGAAAYWSQQRGKKTVLAGMAPIDFNWLRLIARRGILAHIDAVGIHGFPGTWEFDAQEWVANVAQVRAVMAEHGSAAQVWI
;
A
#
# COMPACT_ATOMS: atom_id res chain seq x y z
N MET A 1 -68.67 -57.53 -30.26
CA MET A 1 -69.73 -58.32 -29.61
C MET A 1 -69.31 -58.53 -28.16
N ARG A 2 -70.18 -58.14 -27.21
CA ARG A 2 -70.11 -58.29 -25.73
C ARG A 2 -69.31 -57.24 -24.92
N GLU A 3 -70.00 -56.13 -24.65
CA GLU A 3 -70.49 -55.65 -23.32
C GLU A 3 -70.37 -56.65 -22.14
N GLN A 4 -70.34 -56.32 -20.83
CA GLN A 4 -70.32 -55.15 -19.91
C GLN A 4 -70.06 -55.81 -18.51
N HIS A 5 -69.46 -55.20 -17.47
CA HIS A 5 -70.15 -54.39 -16.43
C HIS A 5 -69.24 -54.14 -15.21
N GLY A 6 -69.41 -52.98 -14.55
CA GLY A 6 -69.18 -52.81 -13.11
C GLY A 6 -68.44 -51.53 -12.68
N GLY A 7 -69.15 -50.41 -12.49
CA GLY A 7 -68.69 -49.27 -11.65
C GLY A 7 -69.16 -49.44 -10.19
N PRO A 8 -69.20 -48.40 -9.32
CA PRO A 8 -68.66 -47.03 -9.42
C PRO A 8 -67.93 -46.54 -8.12
N SER A 9 -67.36 -45.31 -8.15
CA SER A 9 -67.36 -44.25 -7.10
C SER A 9 -66.04 -43.44 -7.00
N GLN A 10 -66.15 -42.11 -7.10
CA GLN A 10 -65.09 -41.12 -6.86
C GLN A 10 -65.04 -40.69 -5.37
N PRO A 11 -64.03 -39.93 -4.89
CA PRO A 11 -64.01 -38.47 -5.10
C PRO A 11 -62.64 -37.84 -5.41
N PHE A 12 -62.72 -36.59 -5.87
CA PHE A 12 -61.67 -35.60 -6.14
C PHE A 12 -60.73 -35.34 -4.94
N GLU A 13 -59.43 -35.15 -5.22
CA GLU A 13 -58.58 -34.24 -4.46
C GLU A 13 -57.63 -33.46 -5.38
N THR A 14 -57.63 -32.15 -5.16
CA THR A 14 -56.84 -31.10 -5.80
C THR A 14 -55.48 -30.97 -5.12
N GLY A 15 -54.38 -31.06 -5.86
CA GLY A 15 -53.03 -30.83 -5.32
C GLY A 15 -52.12 -30.18 -6.36
N VAL A 16 -51.90 -28.88 -6.20
CA VAL A 16 -50.99 -28.06 -7.00
C VAL A 16 -49.54 -28.51 -6.71
N GLY A 17 -48.94 -29.24 -7.66
CA GLY A 17 -47.54 -29.67 -7.61
C GLY A 17 -46.62 -28.64 -8.27
N ALA A 18 -45.86 -27.94 -7.42
CA ALA A 18 -44.99 -26.84 -7.75
C ALA A 18 -43.89 -27.14 -8.79
N PHE A 19 -43.61 -26.11 -9.58
CA PHE A 19 -42.45 -25.91 -10.44
C PHE A 19 -41.15 -26.44 -9.81
N LYS A 20 -40.49 -27.40 -10.48
CA LYS A 20 -39.09 -27.75 -10.21
C LYS A 20 -38.22 -26.64 -10.79
N ASN A 21 -37.82 -25.72 -9.92
CA ASN A 21 -36.82 -24.70 -10.22
C ASN A 21 -35.45 -25.34 -10.37
N GLU A 22 -34.84 -25.09 -11.53
CA GLU A 22 -33.42 -25.16 -11.77
C GLU A 22 -32.65 -24.18 -10.86
N ALA A 23 -31.33 -24.34 -10.86
CA ALA A 23 -30.32 -23.46 -10.28
C ALA A 23 -30.10 -23.56 -8.76
N ARG A 24 -29.08 -24.36 -8.40
CA ARG A 24 -28.13 -24.01 -7.33
C ARG A 24 -26.79 -24.72 -7.57
N ASN A 25 -26.06 -24.21 -8.55
CA ASN A 25 -24.59 -24.24 -8.55
C ASN A 25 -24.14 -22.81 -8.83
N LEU A 26 -24.23 -21.97 -7.79
CA LEU A 26 -23.68 -20.63 -7.82
C LEU A 26 -22.31 -20.70 -7.14
N ASN A 27 -21.28 -20.64 -8.00
CA ASN A 27 -20.00 -19.98 -7.79
C ASN A 27 -19.58 -19.82 -6.32
N SER A 28 -18.79 -20.77 -5.82
CA SER A 28 -17.82 -20.49 -4.76
C SER A 28 -16.76 -19.57 -5.37
N THR A 29 -17.04 -18.27 -5.41
CA THR A 29 -15.97 -17.28 -5.48
C THR A 29 -15.22 -17.39 -4.18
N PHE A 30 -13.99 -17.91 -4.23
CA PHE A 30 -13.06 -17.77 -3.12
C PHE A 30 -12.88 -16.26 -2.90
N SER A 31 -13.59 -15.73 -1.91
CA SER A 31 -13.36 -14.39 -1.40
C SER A 31 -11.97 -14.41 -0.78
N VAL A 32 -10.98 -13.93 -1.55
CA VAL A 32 -9.65 -13.66 -1.03
C VAL A 32 -9.87 -12.62 0.06
N ARG A 33 -9.71 -13.03 1.33
CA ARG A 33 -9.76 -12.08 2.43
C ARG A 33 -8.62 -11.08 2.22
N PRO A 34 -8.89 -9.77 2.35
CA PRO A 34 -7.81 -8.80 2.27
C PRO A 34 -6.79 -9.10 3.36
N LEU A 35 -5.52 -8.99 3.01
CA LEU A 35 -4.44 -9.00 3.99
C LEU A 35 -4.56 -7.71 4.80
N LEU A 36 -4.76 -7.83 6.11
CA LEU A 36 -4.89 -6.69 7.02
C LEU A 36 -3.57 -6.47 7.74
N GLY A 37 -3.10 -5.22 7.72
CA GLY A 37 -1.93 -4.79 8.48
C GLY A 37 -2.22 -3.58 9.35
N LEU A 38 -1.23 -3.21 10.14
CA LEU A 38 -1.24 -1.99 10.95
C LEU A 38 -0.10 -1.06 10.53
N VAL A 39 -0.29 0.23 10.79
CA VAL A 39 0.70 1.27 10.55
C VAL A 39 1.13 1.82 11.90
N GLU A 40 2.43 1.88 12.17
CA GLU A 40 2.96 2.56 13.34
C GLU A 40 4.30 3.22 13.05
N TRP A 41 4.47 4.45 13.54
CA TRP A 41 5.70 5.24 13.39
C TRP A 41 6.34 5.43 14.75
N PHE A 42 7.54 4.88 14.90
CA PHE A 42 8.32 4.98 16.12
C PHE A 42 9.41 6.02 16.01
N ARG A 43 9.66 6.74 17.10
CA ARG A 43 10.80 7.65 17.23
C ARG A 43 11.97 6.95 17.92
N PRO A 44 13.22 7.38 17.64
CA PRO A 44 14.38 6.87 18.36
C PRO A 44 14.20 6.91 19.88
N GLY A 45 14.39 5.76 20.52
CA GLY A 45 14.29 5.59 21.97
C GLY A 45 12.97 5.02 22.48
N GLU A 46 11.93 4.89 21.64
CA GLU A 46 10.60 4.39 22.02
C GLU A 46 10.52 2.86 22.22
N HIS A 47 11.55 2.25 22.82
CA HIS A 47 11.66 0.80 23.00
C HIS A 47 10.43 0.19 23.68
N GLN A 48 9.95 0.82 24.76
CA GLN A 48 8.76 0.34 25.48
C GLN A 48 7.51 0.34 24.61
N ARG A 49 7.34 1.37 23.76
CA ARG A 49 6.17 1.47 22.86
C ARG A 49 6.20 0.38 21.79
N VAL A 50 7.39 0.06 21.28
CA VAL A 50 7.60 -1.07 20.35
C VAL A 50 7.19 -2.38 21.01
N GLU A 51 7.69 -2.67 22.21
CA GLU A 51 7.36 -3.91 22.93
C GLU A 51 5.85 -4.02 23.25
N SER A 52 5.22 -2.91 23.65
CA SER A 52 3.77 -2.87 23.84
C SER A 52 2.99 -3.14 22.56
N LEU A 53 3.37 -2.51 21.43
CA LEU A 53 2.70 -2.75 20.15
C LEU A 53 2.80 -4.22 19.75
N LEU A 54 3.95 -4.87 19.94
CA LEU A 54 4.14 -6.27 19.53
C LEU A 54 3.23 -7.23 20.30
N ILE A 55 2.98 -6.96 21.59
CA ILE A 55 2.00 -7.71 22.39
C ILE A 55 0.59 -7.50 21.82
N ASP A 56 0.23 -6.26 21.48
CA ASP A 56 -1.09 -5.94 20.92
C ASP A 56 -1.28 -6.58 19.53
N LEU A 57 -0.25 -6.56 18.69
CA LEU A 57 -0.25 -7.21 17.37
C LEU A 57 -0.47 -8.72 17.47
N GLU A 58 0.23 -9.38 18.40
CA GLU A 58 0.06 -10.81 18.68
C GLU A 58 -1.37 -11.10 19.16
N ALA A 59 -1.89 -10.30 20.10
CA ALA A 59 -3.24 -10.47 20.63
C ALA A 59 -4.33 -10.27 19.55
N LEU A 60 -4.10 -9.38 18.59
CA LEU A 60 -4.99 -9.13 17.45
C LEU A 60 -4.80 -10.10 16.28
N GLY A 61 -3.74 -10.92 16.30
CA GLY A 61 -3.37 -11.80 15.21
C GLY A 61 -2.96 -11.07 13.92
N VAL A 62 -2.45 -9.85 14.04
CA VAL A 62 -1.97 -9.04 12.90
C VAL A 62 -0.48 -9.30 12.69
N THR A 63 -0.13 -9.74 11.48
CA THR A 63 1.25 -10.10 11.12
C THR A 63 1.92 -9.11 10.18
N GLU A 64 1.20 -8.11 9.66
CA GLU A 64 1.74 -7.13 8.72
C GLU A 64 1.88 -5.77 9.40
N LEU A 65 3.09 -5.20 9.36
CA LEU A 65 3.38 -3.89 9.94
C LEU A 65 4.07 -2.99 8.92
N ARG A 66 3.43 -1.87 8.61
CA ARG A 66 4.05 -0.74 7.91
C ARG A 66 4.64 0.22 8.93
N THR A 67 5.92 0.57 8.78
CA THR A 67 6.58 1.49 9.71
C THR A 67 7.52 2.48 9.01
N GLY A 68 7.66 3.67 9.61
CA GLY A 68 8.51 4.74 9.08
C GLY A 68 9.99 4.52 9.35
N VAL A 69 10.81 4.65 8.31
CA VAL A 69 12.26 4.70 8.37
C VAL A 69 12.73 6.05 7.84
N SER A 70 13.16 6.91 8.75
CA SER A 70 13.56 8.28 8.48
C SER A 70 15.03 8.33 8.02
N TRP A 71 15.24 8.73 6.77
CA TRP A 71 16.58 8.98 6.23
C TRP A 71 17.27 10.11 7.01
N ALA A 72 16.51 11.13 7.44
CA ALA A 72 17.00 12.18 8.32
C ALA A 72 17.54 11.64 9.66
N ASP A 73 16.80 10.74 10.32
CA ASP A 73 17.26 10.15 11.59
C ASP A 73 18.46 9.22 11.37
N TRP A 74 18.45 8.41 10.31
CA TRP A 74 19.58 7.55 9.93
C TRP A 74 20.89 8.34 9.69
N HIS A 75 20.79 9.62 9.33
CA HIS A 75 21.93 10.51 9.19
C HIS A 75 22.54 10.96 10.55
N THR A 76 22.08 10.39 11.66
CA THR A 76 22.60 10.60 13.01
C THR A 76 23.05 9.27 13.64
N LEU A 77 24.00 9.32 14.57
CA LEU A 77 24.46 8.10 15.27
C LEU A 77 23.33 7.45 16.07
N VAL A 78 22.51 8.25 16.75
CA VAL A 78 21.36 7.77 17.54
C VAL A 78 20.34 7.07 16.65
N GLY A 79 20.03 7.63 15.48
CA GLY A 79 19.12 6.99 14.53
C GLY A 79 19.67 5.69 13.96
N GLN A 80 20.98 5.60 13.70
CA GLN A 80 21.60 4.34 13.26
C GLN A 80 21.50 3.25 14.32
N GLU A 81 21.85 3.56 15.57
CA GLU A 81 21.69 2.63 16.70
C GLU A 81 20.23 2.19 16.87
N TRP A 82 19.30 3.14 16.72
CA TRP A 82 17.88 2.87 16.78
C TRP A 82 17.41 1.89 15.71
N TYR A 83 17.68 2.14 14.43
CA TYR A 83 17.21 1.26 13.36
C TYR A 83 17.90 -0.11 13.36
N ARG A 84 19.17 -0.18 13.80
CA ARG A 84 19.87 -1.44 14.06
C ARG A 84 19.20 -2.32 15.11
N TRP A 85 18.53 -1.71 16.08
CA TRP A 85 17.72 -2.43 17.06
C TRP A 85 16.30 -2.69 16.55
N LEU A 86 15.63 -1.66 16.02
CA LEU A 86 14.21 -1.67 15.68
C LEU A 86 13.86 -2.70 14.60
N LEU A 87 14.55 -2.66 13.44
CA LEU A 87 14.15 -3.49 12.30
C LEU A 87 14.31 -4.99 12.58
N PRO A 88 15.44 -5.48 13.12
CA PRO A 88 15.55 -6.89 13.50
C PRO A 88 14.58 -7.29 14.61
N ARG A 89 14.27 -6.38 15.55
CA ARG A 89 13.34 -6.67 16.65
C ARG A 89 11.92 -6.86 16.14
N LEU A 90 11.44 -5.97 15.27
CA LEU A 90 10.09 -6.08 14.69
C LEU A 90 9.97 -7.31 13.77
N ALA A 91 10.98 -7.57 12.95
CA ALA A 91 10.99 -8.68 11.98
C ALA A 91 10.92 -10.08 12.63
N GLN A 92 11.20 -10.20 13.93
CA GLN A 92 11.00 -11.45 14.67
C GLN A 92 9.53 -11.80 14.90
N SER A 93 8.63 -10.82 14.79
CA SER A 93 7.22 -10.96 15.15
C SER A 93 6.27 -10.67 14.01
N VAL A 94 6.66 -9.83 13.05
CA VAL A 94 5.80 -9.38 11.93
C VAL A 94 6.57 -9.27 10.61
N ASN A 95 5.83 -9.35 9.51
CA ASN A 95 6.29 -8.99 8.18
C ASN A 95 6.34 -7.46 8.07
N LEU A 96 7.50 -6.94 7.64
CA LEU A 96 7.76 -5.50 7.58
C LEU A 96 7.58 -4.92 6.20
N LEU A 97 6.87 -3.80 6.15
CA LEU A 97 6.90 -2.82 5.07
C LEU A 97 7.57 -1.52 5.58
N PRO A 98 8.89 -1.35 5.41
CA PRO A 98 9.54 -0.08 5.71
C PRO A 98 9.15 0.99 4.68
N CYS A 99 8.67 2.12 5.19
CA CYS A 99 8.43 3.34 4.43
C CYS A 99 9.62 4.29 4.61
N PHE A 100 10.42 4.46 3.57
CA PHE A 100 11.64 5.27 3.62
C PHE A 100 11.32 6.73 3.31
N HIS A 101 11.57 7.62 4.28
CA HIS A 101 11.04 8.98 4.24
C HIS A 101 12.02 10.04 4.78
N TYR A 102 11.70 11.32 4.59
CA TYR A 102 12.38 12.53 5.07
C TYR A 102 13.82 12.77 4.60
N THR A 103 14.04 13.88 3.89
CA THR A 103 15.39 14.31 3.51
C THR A 103 16.16 14.78 4.75
N PRO A 104 17.41 14.33 4.99
CA PRO A 104 18.25 14.94 6.00
C PRO A 104 18.37 16.46 5.74
N PRO A 105 18.13 17.33 6.72
CA PRO A 105 18.21 18.79 6.51
C PRO A 105 19.55 19.26 5.92
N SER A 106 20.65 18.53 6.18
CA SER A 106 21.97 18.79 5.60
C SER A 106 22.06 18.51 4.09
N LEU A 107 21.19 17.66 3.55
CA LEU A 107 21.17 17.24 2.14
C LEU A 107 20.10 17.98 1.31
N GLY A 108 19.09 18.57 1.98
CA GLY A 108 18.02 19.33 1.34
C GLY A 108 18.49 20.61 0.66
N ILE A 109 17.71 21.09 -0.32
CA ILE A 109 17.85 22.44 -0.91
C ILE A 109 17.64 23.52 0.17
N GLN A 110 16.79 23.23 1.14
CA GLN A 110 16.59 24.00 2.37
C GLN A 110 16.81 23.09 3.58
N PRO A 111 17.17 23.63 4.76
CA PRO A 111 17.46 22.83 5.95
C PRO A 111 16.18 22.35 6.66
N LYS A 112 15.38 21.54 5.98
CA LYS A 112 14.15 20.92 6.51
C LYS A 112 13.90 19.57 5.83
N THR A 113 13.15 18.71 6.49
CA THR A 113 12.93 17.31 6.04
C THR A 113 12.05 17.16 4.80
N SER A 114 11.18 18.13 4.56
CA SER A 114 10.33 18.17 3.36
C SER A 114 11.03 18.77 2.14
N ALA A 115 12.24 19.33 2.30
CA ALA A 115 12.94 19.90 1.16
C ALA A 115 13.42 18.77 0.22
N PRO A 116 13.28 18.93 -1.10
CA PRO A 116 13.93 18.04 -2.05
C PRO A 116 15.45 18.00 -1.80
N PRO A 117 16.11 16.84 -1.97
CA PRO A 117 17.56 16.76 -1.84
C PRO A 117 18.26 17.52 -2.97
N ARG A 118 19.41 18.12 -2.67
CA ARG A 118 20.26 18.77 -3.69
C ARG A 118 20.81 17.79 -4.72
N HIS A 119 20.94 16.53 -4.33
CA HIS A 119 21.44 15.43 -5.17
C HIS A 119 20.45 14.27 -5.11
N PRO A 120 19.57 14.09 -6.12
CA PRO A 120 18.50 13.08 -6.10
C PRO A 120 19.01 11.65 -5.87
N LYS A 121 20.16 11.30 -6.47
CA LYS A 121 20.82 10.00 -6.30
C LYS A 121 21.10 9.63 -4.83
N ALA A 122 21.28 10.61 -3.93
CA ALA A 122 21.62 10.35 -2.54
C ALA A 122 20.55 9.52 -1.80
N TYR A 123 19.28 9.60 -2.24
CA TYR A 123 18.22 8.76 -1.68
C TYR A 123 18.38 7.29 -2.10
N ALA A 124 18.74 7.02 -3.36
CA ALA A 124 19.04 5.65 -3.82
C ALA A 124 20.26 5.06 -3.11
N ASP A 125 21.29 5.88 -2.82
CA ASP A 125 22.47 5.46 -2.03
C ASP A 125 22.09 5.13 -0.59
N PHE A 126 21.16 5.88 0.00
CA PHE A 126 20.59 5.56 1.31
C PHE A 126 19.85 4.22 1.28
N LEU A 127 18.96 4.00 0.31
CA LEU A 127 18.25 2.72 0.16
C LEU A 127 19.22 1.55 -0.05
N ASP A 128 20.29 1.74 -0.84
CA ASP A 128 21.33 0.73 -1.04
C ASP A 128 21.97 0.30 0.28
N GLY A 129 22.29 1.26 1.16
CA GLY A 129 22.79 1.00 2.50
C GLY A 129 21.77 0.25 3.37
N MET A 130 20.51 0.70 3.36
CA MET A 130 19.44 0.05 4.14
C MET A 130 19.18 -1.38 3.70
N ILE A 131 19.17 -1.64 2.38
CA ILE A 131 18.98 -2.98 1.85
C ILE A 131 20.21 -3.86 2.14
N THR A 132 21.42 -3.29 2.12
CA THR A 132 22.64 -4.02 2.49
C THR A 132 22.64 -4.46 3.94
N GLU A 133 22.21 -3.59 4.85
CA GLU A 133 22.27 -3.87 6.29
C GLU A 133 21.04 -4.64 6.80
N PHE A 134 19.86 -4.38 6.23
CA PHE A 134 18.58 -4.86 6.76
C PHE A 134 17.73 -5.64 5.76
N GLY A 135 18.22 -5.86 4.53
CA GLY A 135 17.44 -6.43 3.45
C GLY A 135 16.82 -7.79 3.78
N ASP A 136 17.44 -8.59 4.63
CA ASP A 136 16.87 -9.91 4.98
C ASP A 136 15.59 -9.82 5.82
N TYR A 137 15.28 -8.64 6.39
CA TYR A 137 14.11 -8.42 7.25
C TYR A 137 12.86 -7.95 6.50
N PHE A 138 12.96 -7.60 5.21
CA PHE A 138 11.83 -7.12 4.42
C PHE A 138 11.96 -7.46 2.93
N GLU A 139 10.84 -7.78 2.29
CA GLU A 139 10.76 -8.04 0.84
C GLU A 139 10.47 -6.76 0.05
N TRP A 140 9.65 -5.87 0.63
CA TRP A 140 9.15 -4.66 0.00
C TRP A 140 9.83 -3.43 0.58
N VAL A 141 9.97 -2.40 -0.25
CA VAL A 141 10.35 -1.06 0.17
C VAL A 141 9.29 -0.07 -0.32
N GLU A 142 8.79 0.77 0.57
CA GLU A 142 7.92 1.87 0.17
C GLU A 142 8.72 3.16 0.04
N LEU A 143 8.58 3.79 -1.12
CA LEU A 143 9.38 4.90 -1.55
C LEU A 143 8.58 6.19 -1.40
N TRP A 144 8.95 6.91 -0.34
CA TRP A 144 8.33 8.11 0.22
C TRP A 144 6.99 7.88 0.94
N ASN A 145 6.44 8.95 1.53
CA ASN A 145 5.13 9.01 2.15
C ASN A 145 4.43 10.31 1.73
N GLU A 146 3.18 10.25 1.28
CA GLU A 146 2.31 11.42 1.01
C GLU A 146 3.01 12.59 0.29
N PRO A 147 3.72 12.37 -0.83
CA PRO A 147 4.51 13.42 -1.48
C PRO A 147 3.65 14.60 -1.96
N ASN A 148 2.34 14.44 -2.14
CA ASN A 148 1.44 15.53 -2.48
C ASN A 148 1.05 16.42 -1.27
N ASN A 149 1.51 16.09 -0.07
CA ASN A 149 1.45 16.94 1.11
C ASN A 149 2.71 17.81 1.23
N LEU A 150 2.53 19.13 1.39
CA LEU A 150 3.63 20.08 1.51
C LEU A 150 4.54 19.81 2.72
N ALA A 151 4.00 19.15 3.76
CA ALA A 151 4.75 18.77 4.95
C ALA A 151 5.75 17.62 4.67
N ASP A 152 5.53 16.84 3.62
CA ASP A 152 6.32 15.66 3.29
C ASP A 152 7.17 15.88 2.04
N TRP A 153 6.71 16.73 1.11
CA TRP A 153 7.51 17.23 -0.01
C TRP A 153 7.14 18.67 -0.35
N ASP A 154 8.10 19.59 -0.22
CA ASP A 154 7.90 20.98 -0.60
C ASP A 154 7.98 21.13 -2.13
N TRP A 155 6.87 20.82 -2.79
CA TRP A 155 6.69 20.98 -4.23
C TRP A 155 6.84 22.44 -4.70
N ARG A 156 6.94 23.45 -3.83
CA ARG A 156 7.31 24.82 -4.25
C ARG A 156 8.78 24.92 -4.63
N LEU A 157 9.61 24.01 -4.13
CA LEU A 157 11.02 23.84 -4.48
C LEU A 157 11.23 22.86 -5.64
N ASP A 158 10.18 22.13 -6.03
CA ASP A 158 10.16 21.19 -7.16
C ASP A 158 8.79 21.26 -7.88
N PRO A 159 8.44 22.42 -8.49
CA PRO A 159 7.08 22.68 -8.99
C PRO A 159 6.63 21.73 -10.10
N ASP A 160 7.58 21.17 -10.84
CA ASP A 160 7.32 20.25 -11.94
C ASP A 160 7.53 18.78 -11.54
N TRP A 161 7.83 18.49 -10.28
CA TRP A 161 8.15 17.15 -9.75
C TRP A 161 9.39 16.50 -10.40
N GLN A 162 10.31 17.29 -10.97
CA GLN A 162 11.48 16.75 -11.66
C GLN A 162 12.40 16.04 -10.67
N ILE A 163 12.68 16.69 -9.54
CA ILE A 163 13.57 16.17 -8.51
C ILE A 163 12.96 14.92 -7.88
N PHE A 164 11.66 14.96 -7.56
CA PHE A 164 10.95 13.82 -7.01
C PHE A 164 11.02 12.61 -7.96
N CYS A 165 10.75 12.82 -9.25
CA CYS A 165 10.72 11.73 -10.21
C CYS A 165 12.11 11.12 -10.46
N GLU A 166 13.15 11.94 -10.51
CA GLU A 166 14.53 11.46 -10.61
C GLU A 166 14.92 10.65 -9.36
N MET A 167 14.61 11.18 -8.17
CA MET A 167 14.92 10.56 -6.88
C MET A 167 14.23 9.21 -6.72
N ILE A 168 12.91 9.17 -6.89
CA ILE A 168 12.10 7.95 -6.69
C ILE A 168 12.33 6.96 -7.82
N GLY A 169 12.43 7.40 -9.08
CA GLY A 169 12.72 6.52 -10.21
C GLY A 169 14.06 5.81 -10.05
N ALA A 170 15.11 6.52 -9.64
CA ALA A 170 16.43 5.93 -9.39
C ALA A 170 16.40 4.94 -8.21
N ALA A 171 15.76 5.31 -7.09
CA ALA A 171 15.65 4.44 -5.93
C ALA A 171 14.82 3.17 -6.21
N ALA A 172 13.73 3.30 -6.97
CA ALA A 172 12.88 2.19 -7.36
C ALA A 172 13.62 1.21 -8.28
N TYR A 173 14.21 1.73 -9.35
CA TYR A 173 15.05 0.94 -10.26
C TYR A 173 16.14 0.17 -9.50
N TRP A 174 16.87 0.85 -8.62
CA TRP A 174 17.98 0.26 -7.89
C TRP A 174 17.52 -0.76 -6.85
N SER A 175 16.43 -0.50 -6.13
CA SER A 175 15.85 -1.45 -5.17
C SER A 175 15.45 -2.76 -5.86
N GLN A 176 14.90 -2.69 -7.08
CA GLN A 176 14.61 -3.87 -7.90
C GLN A 176 15.89 -4.62 -8.30
N GLN A 177 16.99 -3.92 -8.65
CA GLN A 177 18.28 -4.56 -8.91
C GLN A 177 18.84 -5.28 -7.69
N ARG A 178 18.48 -4.83 -6.48
CA ARG A 178 18.82 -5.45 -5.20
C ARG A 178 17.83 -6.54 -4.78
N GLY A 179 16.89 -6.93 -5.65
CA GLY A 179 15.92 -8.00 -5.40
C GLY A 179 14.75 -7.61 -4.52
N LYS A 180 14.48 -6.30 -4.36
CA LYS A 180 13.33 -5.80 -3.60
C LYS A 180 12.17 -5.45 -4.51
N LYS A 181 10.96 -5.60 -3.97
CA LYS A 181 9.75 -5.07 -4.59
C LYS A 181 9.49 -3.66 -4.10
N THR A 182 8.89 -2.83 -4.93
CA THR A 182 8.80 -1.39 -4.69
C THR A 182 7.36 -0.92 -4.65
N VAL A 183 7.03 -0.19 -3.59
CA VAL A 183 5.74 0.50 -3.44
C VAL A 183 5.98 1.99 -3.66
N LEU A 184 5.23 2.59 -4.57
CA LEU A 184 5.15 4.05 -4.68
C LEU A 184 4.28 4.58 -3.54
N ALA A 185 4.76 5.61 -2.85
CA ALA A 185 4.09 6.27 -1.72
C ALA A 185 2.57 6.40 -1.87
N GLY A 186 1.86 6.21 -0.75
CA GLY A 186 0.47 6.59 -0.64
C GLY A 186 0.25 8.09 -0.82
N MET A 187 -0.64 8.46 -1.74
CA MET A 187 -1.12 9.84 -1.92
C MET A 187 -2.16 10.18 -0.85
N ALA A 188 -2.08 11.39 -0.27
CA ALA A 188 -3.11 11.93 0.62
C ALA A 188 -3.32 13.45 0.37
N PRO A 189 -4.51 13.88 -0.10
CA PRO A 189 -5.60 13.04 -0.61
C PRO A 189 -5.19 12.29 -1.88
N ILE A 190 -6.06 11.41 -2.40
CA ILE A 190 -5.82 10.77 -3.70
C ILE A 190 -5.77 11.84 -4.80
N ASP A 191 -4.68 11.84 -5.58
CA ASP A 191 -4.47 12.81 -6.67
C ASP A 191 -4.17 12.11 -8.00
N PHE A 192 -5.21 11.99 -8.84
CA PHE A 192 -5.10 11.36 -10.16
C PHE A 192 -4.23 12.15 -11.14
N ASN A 193 -4.13 13.47 -10.99
CA ASN A 193 -3.35 14.31 -11.88
C ASN A 193 -1.87 14.18 -11.58
N TRP A 194 -1.51 14.17 -10.29
CA TRP A 194 -0.17 13.86 -9.84
C TRP A 194 0.26 12.47 -10.29
N LEU A 195 -0.57 11.43 -10.07
CA LEU A 195 -0.27 10.07 -10.51
C LEU A 195 -0.01 10.01 -12.02
N ARG A 196 -0.85 10.68 -12.83
CA ARG A 196 -0.67 10.74 -14.29
C ARG A 196 0.62 11.48 -14.67
N LEU A 197 0.99 12.54 -13.95
CA LEU A 197 2.23 13.29 -14.18
C LEU A 197 3.45 12.41 -13.97
N ILE A 198 3.54 11.72 -12.83
CA ILE A 198 4.68 10.86 -12.53
C ILE A 198 4.73 9.62 -13.43
N ALA A 199 3.57 9.09 -13.84
CA ALA A 199 3.47 7.98 -14.76
C ALA A 199 4.00 8.34 -16.16
N ARG A 200 3.70 9.55 -16.66
CA ARG A 200 4.29 10.09 -17.91
C ARG A 200 5.81 10.23 -17.84
N ARG A 201 6.37 10.38 -16.64
CA ARG A 201 7.82 10.44 -16.40
C ARG A 201 8.45 9.05 -16.24
N GLY A 202 7.68 7.98 -16.38
CA GLY A 202 8.18 6.61 -16.43
C GLY A 202 8.37 5.93 -15.08
N ILE A 203 7.99 6.55 -13.96
CA ILE A 203 8.20 5.96 -12.62
C ILE A 203 7.54 4.58 -12.51
N LEU A 204 6.32 4.42 -13.05
CA LEU A 204 5.56 3.17 -12.90
C LEU A 204 6.22 1.95 -13.56
N ALA A 205 7.26 2.12 -14.39
CA ALA A 205 8.03 1.01 -14.95
C ALA A 205 8.84 0.24 -13.89
N HIS A 206 9.10 0.88 -12.74
CA HIS A 206 9.88 0.32 -11.64
C HIS A 206 9.06 0.23 -10.36
N ILE A 207 7.73 0.16 -10.44
CA ILE A 207 6.84 0.11 -9.28
C ILE A 207 5.98 -1.15 -9.37
N ASP A 208 5.92 -1.91 -8.27
CA ASP A 208 5.17 -3.15 -8.15
C ASP A 208 3.81 -2.94 -7.47
N ALA A 209 3.68 -1.89 -6.65
CA ALA A 209 2.42 -1.46 -6.04
C ALA A 209 2.34 0.07 -5.91
N VAL A 210 1.16 0.64 -6.08
CA VAL A 210 0.87 2.05 -5.84
C VAL A 210 0.02 2.16 -4.59
N GLY A 211 0.52 2.87 -3.58
CA GLY A 211 -0.22 3.18 -2.37
C GLY A 211 -1.27 4.27 -2.58
N ILE A 212 -2.35 4.22 -1.82
CA ILE A 212 -3.31 5.31 -1.65
C ILE A 212 -3.75 5.40 -0.20
N HIS A 213 -3.85 6.61 0.36
CA HIS A 213 -4.36 6.77 1.71
C HIS A 213 -5.82 7.25 1.66
N GLY A 214 -6.69 6.49 2.31
CA GLY A 214 -8.10 6.81 2.44
C GLY A 214 -8.43 7.23 3.87
N PHE A 215 -8.96 8.44 4.03
CA PHE A 215 -9.52 8.91 5.31
C PHE A 215 -11.00 9.33 5.16
N PRO A 216 -11.92 8.38 4.87
CA PRO A 216 -13.33 8.69 4.67
C PRO A 216 -13.93 9.46 5.86
N GLY A 217 -14.77 10.45 5.58
CA GLY A 217 -15.47 11.27 6.56
C GLY A 217 -14.63 12.28 7.34
N THR A 218 -13.32 12.37 7.13
CA THR A 218 -12.44 13.32 7.86
C THR A 218 -11.59 14.22 6.96
N TRP A 219 -11.24 13.75 5.75
CA TRP A 219 -10.42 14.50 4.78
C TRP A 219 -10.93 14.35 3.33
N GLU A 220 -12.25 14.41 3.16
CA GLU A 220 -12.89 14.35 1.85
C GLU A 220 -12.87 15.73 1.19
N PHE A 221 -12.10 15.87 0.10
CA PHE A 221 -12.10 17.06 -0.74
C PHE A 221 -13.09 16.97 -1.90
N ASP A 222 -13.60 15.77 -2.18
CA ASP A 222 -14.56 15.48 -3.24
C ASP A 222 -15.59 14.44 -2.74
N ALA A 223 -16.80 14.46 -3.29
CA ALA A 223 -17.90 13.58 -2.90
C ALA A 223 -17.80 12.17 -3.54
N GLN A 224 -16.66 11.83 -4.12
CA GLN A 224 -16.46 10.55 -4.81
C GLN A 224 -16.37 9.39 -3.82
N GLU A 225 -17.17 8.36 -4.07
CA GLU A 225 -17.14 7.12 -3.31
C GLU A 225 -15.76 6.46 -3.41
N TRP A 226 -15.33 5.80 -2.33
CA TRP A 226 -14.04 5.11 -2.25
C TRP A 226 -13.79 4.14 -3.41
N VAL A 227 -14.82 3.40 -3.82
CA VAL A 227 -14.74 2.46 -4.95
C VAL A 227 -14.42 3.17 -6.25
N ALA A 228 -14.98 4.36 -6.48
CA ALA A 228 -14.69 5.17 -7.66
C ALA A 228 -13.25 5.69 -7.65
N ASN A 229 -12.75 6.13 -6.48
CA ASN A 229 -11.35 6.56 -6.35
C ASN A 229 -10.37 5.45 -6.70
N VAL A 230 -10.58 4.23 -6.17
CA VAL A 230 -9.74 3.08 -6.48
C VAL A 230 -9.82 2.73 -7.98
N ALA A 231 -11.02 2.76 -8.57
CA ALA A 231 -11.19 2.49 -10.00
C ALA A 231 -10.45 3.52 -10.87
N GLN A 232 -10.48 4.80 -10.47
CA GLN A 232 -9.81 5.87 -11.21
C GLN A 232 -8.28 5.77 -11.11
N VAL A 233 -7.73 5.39 -9.94
CA VAL A 233 -6.28 5.08 -9.82
C VAL A 233 -5.89 3.96 -10.78
N ARG A 234 -6.67 2.87 -10.81
CA ARG A 234 -6.43 1.75 -11.74
C ARG A 234 -6.52 2.18 -13.20
N ALA A 235 -7.45 3.07 -13.54
CA ALA A 235 -7.57 3.60 -14.90
C ALA A 235 -6.33 4.39 -15.31
N VAL A 236 -5.81 5.28 -14.44
CA VAL A 236 -4.56 6.02 -14.70
C VAL A 236 -3.38 5.07 -14.87
N MET A 237 -3.27 4.04 -14.02
CA MET A 237 -2.21 3.03 -14.15
C MET A 237 -2.30 2.27 -15.47
N ALA A 238 -3.51 1.92 -15.90
CA ALA A 238 -3.76 1.22 -17.15
C ALA A 238 -3.48 2.09 -18.40
N GLU A 239 -3.78 3.40 -18.36
CA GLU A 239 -3.40 4.37 -19.40
C GLU A 239 -1.89 4.35 -19.70
N HIS A 240 -1.10 3.99 -18.69
CA HIS A 240 0.36 3.94 -18.73
C HIS A 240 0.93 2.51 -18.78
N GLY A 241 0.09 1.49 -19.00
CA GLY A 241 0.51 0.09 -19.13
C GLY A 241 1.10 -0.52 -17.85
N SER A 242 0.82 0.06 -16.68
CA SER A 242 1.29 -0.48 -15.40
C SER A 242 0.41 -1.63 -14.94
N ALA A 243 1.06 -2.74 -14.56
CA ALA A 243 0.43 -3.90 -13.94
C ALA A 243 0.56 -3.90 -12.41
N ALA A 244 1.01 -2.78 -11.82
CA ALA A 244 1.22 -2.68 -10.39
C ALA A 244 -0.07 -2.89 -9.60
N GLN A 245 0.07 -3.36 -8.36
CA GLN A 245 -1.03 -3.49 -7.42
C GLN A 245 -1.49 -2.11 -6.92
N VAL A 246 -2.69 -2.04 -6.35
CA VAL A 246 -3.13 -0.86 -5.61
C VAL A 246 -3.27 -1.27 -4.16
N TRP A 247 -2.53 -0.60 -3.27
CA TRP A 247 -2.50 -0.86 -1.83
C TRP A 247 -3.10 0.32 -1.08
N ILE A 248 -3.75 0.02 0.05
CA ILE A 248 -4.46 0.98 0.90
C ILE A 248 -3.80 0.95 2.27
#